data_AF-A0A8I2C0B4-F1
#
_entry.id   AF-A0A8I2C0B4-F1
#
_cell.length_a   1.000
_cell.length_b   1.000
_cell.length_c   1.000
_cell.angle_alpha   90.00
_cell.angle_beta   90.00
_cell.angle_gamma   90.00
#
_symmetry.space_group_name_H-M   'P 1'
#
loop_
_entity.id
_entity.type
_entity.pdbx_description
1 polymer ?
#
loop_
_entity_poly.entity_id
_entity_poly.type
_entity_poly.pdbx_seq_one_letter_code
_entity_poly.pdbx_strand_id
1 'polypeptide(L)' 'MMDDDTRKIVLKAWQERKQEKMIHPYLNEKMSWGLVSYSQALLLARYIRGDLDEYPPFLWK' A
#
# COMPACT_ATOMS: atom_id res chain seq x y z
N MET A 1 -17.66 11.33 -18.34
CA MET A 1 -16.56 10.44 -18.75
C MET A 1 -15.28 11.27 -18.77
N MET A 2 -14.17 10.81 -18.21
CA MET A 2 -12.90 11.55 -18.25
C MET A 2 -12.33 11.54 -19.68
N ASP A 3 -11.86 12.68 -20.15
CA ASP A 3 -11.07 12.78 -21.39
C ASP A 3 -9.71 12.07 -21.25
N ASP A 4 -9.07 11.82 -22.38
CA ASP A 4 -7.85 11.01 -22.44
C ASP A 4 -6.64 11.70 -21.79
N ASP A 5 -6.58 13.04 -21.82
CA ASP A 5 -5.46 13.79 -21.26
C ASP A 5 -5.55 13.85 -19.73
N THR A 6 -6.75 14.12 -19.20
CA THR A 6 -7.05 14.04 -17.78
C THR A 6 -6.78 12.62 -17.25
N ARG A 7 -7.16 11.57 -17.99
CA ARG A 7 -6.85 10.18 -17.62
C ARG A 7 -5.35 9.94 -17.53
N LYS A 8 -4.56 10.40 -18.51
CA LYS A 8 -3.10 10.25 -18.49
C LYS A 8 -2.46 10.96 -17.30
N ILE A 9 -2.89 12.18 -16.99
CA ILE A 9 -2.38 12.96 -15.85
C ILE A 9 -2.63 12.21 -14.54
N VAL A 10 -3.86 11.74 -14.31
CA VAL A 10 -4.21 11.00 -13.10
C VAL A 10 -3.43 9.70 -12.99
N LEU A 11 -3.35 8.92 -14.07
CA LEU A 11 -2.61 7.67 -14.07
C LEU A 11 -1.11 7.89 -13.82
N LYS A 12 -0.51 8.92 -14.40
CA LYS A 12 0.90 9.27 -14.17
C LYS A 12 1.14 9.63 -12.71
N ALA A 13 0.37 10.57 -12.16
CA ALA A 13 0.48 10.97 -10.75
C ALA A 13 0.29 9.78 -9.79
N TRP A 14 -0.65 8.89 -10.10
CA TRP A 14 -0.87 7.67 -9.33
C TRP A 14 0.33 6.70 -9.38
N GLN A 15 0.93 6.50 -10.55
CA GLN A 15 2.12 5.64 -10.68
C GLN A 15 3.32 6.24 -9.95
N GLU A 16 3.52 7.56 -10.04
CA GLU A 16 4.57 8.27 -9.32
C GLU A 16 4.40 8.11 -7.80
N ARG A 17 3.19 8.34 -7.28
CA ARG A 17 2.90 8.15 -5.85
C ARG A 17 3.22 6.73 -5.38
N LYS A 18 2.87 5.70 -6.17
CA LYS A 18 3.18 4.30 -5.81
C LYS A 18 4.68 4.02 -5.70
N GLN A 19 5.54 4.80 -6.35
CA GLN A 19 7.00 4.62 -6.30
C GLN A 19 7.65 5.35 -5.11
N GLU A 20 6.94 6.30 -4.51
CA GLU A 20 7.42 7.04 -3.34
C GLU A 20 7.79 6.09 -2.19
N LYS A 21 8.90 6.38 -1.50
CA LYS A 21 9.39 5.57 -0.39
C LYS A 21 8.77 6.02 0.93
N MET A 22 8.47 5.05 1.79
CA MET A 22 7.82 5.24 3.08
C MET A 22 8.23 4.16 4.08
N ILE A 23 7.93 4.37 5.36
CA ILE A 23 8.20 3.41 6.42
C ILE A 23 6.86 2.84 6.90
N HIS A 24 6.69 1.52 6.81
CA HIS A 24 5.43 0.89 7.18
C HIS A 24 5.25 0.99 8.70
N PRO A 25 4.16 1.58 9.22
CA PRO A 25 4.04 1.94 10.63
C PRO A 25 4.11 0.72 11.56
N TYR A 26 3.56 -0.41 11.11
CA TYR A 26 3.62 -1.68 11.86
C TYR A 26 4.94 -2.46 11.66
N LEU A 27 5.36 -2.71 10.42
CA LEU A 27 6.57 -3.49 10.11
C LEU A 27 7.87 -2.73 10.39
N ASN A 28 7.81 -1.39 10.48
CA ASN A 28 8.95 -0.48 10.58
C ASN A 28 9.98 -0.65 9.44
N GLU A 29 9.54 -1.12 8.28
CA GLU A 29 10.38 -1.36 7.10
C GLU A 29 10.21 -0.26 6.06
N LYS A 30 11.31 0.11 5.41
CA LYS A 30 11.30 1.07 4.30
C LYS A 30 10.88 0.37 3.01
N MET A 31 9.79 0.83 2.41
CA MET A 31 9.21 0.24 1.20
C MET A 31 8.61 1.30 0.27
N SER A 32 8.18 0.92 -0.92
CA SER A 32 7.41 1.81 -1.80
C SER A 32 5.94 1.84 -1.41
N TRP A 33 5.27 2.99 -1.60
CA TRP A 33 3.85 3.15 -1.29
C TRP A 33 2.98 2.09 -1.99
N GLY A 34 3.33 1.74 -3.23
CA GLY A 34 2.62 0.73 -4.02
C GLY A 34 2.69 -0.68 -3.43
N LEU A 35 3.66 -0.98 -2.56
CA LEU A 35 3.78 -2.28 -1.90
C LEU A 35 2.97 -2.38 -0.60
N VAL A 36 2.43 -1.27 -0.07
CA VAL A 36 1.62 -1.28 1.16
C VAL A 36 0.47 -2.27 1.06
N SER A 37 -0.29 -2.23 -0.04
CA SER A 37 -1.43 -3.13 -0.24
C SER A 37 -1.02 -4.60 -0.26
N TYR A 38 0.16 -4.92 -0.82
CA TYR A 38 0.70 -6.27 -0.83
C TYR A 38 1.11 -6.71 0.58
N SER A 39 1.83 -5.87 1.32
CA SER A 39 2.21 -6.18 2.71
C SER A 39 1.00 -6.35 3.63
N GLN A 40 -0.05 -5.55 3.45
CA GLN A 40 -1.31 -5.70 4.19
C GLN A 40 -2.01 -7.01 3.85
N ALA A 41 -2.04 -7.42 2.57
CA ALA A 41 -2.56 -8.74 2.19
C ALA A 41 -1.76 -9.89 2.82
N LEU A 42 -0.44 -9.76 2.94
CA LEU A 42 0.40 -10.76 3.62
C LEU A 42 0.13 -10.82 5.13
N LEU A 43 -0.04 -9.67 5.80
CA LEU A 43 -0.41 -9.61 7.21
C LEU A 43 -1.76 -10.27 7.45
N LEU A 44 -2.74 -10.02 6.57
CA LEU A 44 -4.05 -10.68 6.63
C LEU A 44 -3.93 -12.19 6.42
N ALA A 45 -3.13 -12.64 5.46
CA ALA A 45 -2.90 -14.06 5.22
C ALA A 45 -2.21 -14.77 6.39
N ARG A 46 -1.37 -14.08 7.16
CA ARG A 46 -0.79 -14.60 8.41
C ARG A 46 -1.84 -14.72 9.52
N TYR A 47 -2.68 -13.70 9.67
CA TYR A 47 -3.79 -13.75 10.63
C TYR A 47 -4.76 -14.91 10.34
N ILE A 48 -5.18 -15.09 9.08
CA ILE A 48 -6.08 -16.20 8.69
C ILE A 48 -5.46 -17.57 8.99
N ARG A 49 -4.13 -17.70 8.89
CA ARG A 49 -3.41 -18.96 9.20
C ARG A 49 -3.17 -19.18 10.70
N GLY A 50 -3.46 -18.19 11.55
CA GLY A 50 -3.14 -18.23 12.97
C GLY A 50 -1.66 -17.98 13.28
N ASP A 51 -0.87 -17.54 12.29
CA ASP A 51 0.54 -17.15 12.48
C ASP A 51 0.67 -15.78 13.18
N LEU A 52 -0.44 -15.06 13.32
CA LEU A 52 -0.52 -13.72 13.89
C LEU A 52 -1.79 -13.61 14.75
N ASP A 53 -1.64 -13.12 15.98
CA ASP A 53 -2.76 -13.04 16.95
C ASP A 53 -3.86 -12.07 16.51
N GLU A 54 -3.49 -10.97 15.85
CA GLU A 54 -4.41 -9.94 15.37
C GLU A 54 -3.91 -9.34 14.06
N TYR A 55 -4.83 -9.00 13.16
CA TYR A 55 -4.51 -8.28 11.93
C TYR A 55 -4.34 -6.76 12.19
N PRO A 56 -3.13 -6.20 12.06
CA PRO A 56 -2.87 -4.80 12.37
C PRO A 56 -3.34 -3.88 11.22
N PRO A 57 -4.21 -2.88 11.49
CA PRO A 57 -4.64 -1.95 10.47
C PRO A 57 -3.50 -1.02 10.03
N PHE A 58 -3.52 -0.64 8.76
CA PHE A 58 -2.59 0.37 8.24
C PHE A 58 -3.03 1.78 8.66
N LEU A 59 -2.33 2.36 9.64
CA LEU A 59 -2.58 3.73 10.11
C LEU A 59 -1.42 4.66 9.73
N TRP A 60 -1.64 5.47 8.69
CA TRP A 60 -0.70 6.49 8.23
C TRP A 60 -1.08 7.86 8.81
N LYS A 61 -0.09 8.67 9.26
CA LYS A 61 -0.27 10.07 9.68
C LYS A 61 0.14 11.07 8.60
#